data_AF-A0A948G9L8-F1
#
_entry.id   AF-A0A948G9L8-F1
#
_cell.length_a   1.000
_cell.length_b   1.000
_cell.length_c   1.000
_cell.angle_alpha   90.00
_cell.angle_beta   90.00
_cell.angle_gamma   90.00
#
_symmetry.space_group_name_H-M   'P 1'
#
loop_
_entity.id
_entity.type
_entity.pdbx_description
1 polymer ?
#
loop_
_entity_poly.entity_id
_entity_poly.type
_entity_poly.pdbx_seq_one_letter_code
_entity_poly.pdbx_strand_id
1 'polypeptide(L)'
;RRERFVLVFYVVLLVLALILCLGPVLYIGGHAFGIRMPYRLMYRFFPGFKAIRTPARIYVLALLSLCVLAGFGVRWIREKLGRRWDRVLVSLVMVVLLVLLFVEVLPGGLVMKRAPTESGFPGAFGWLATREEPSPYIVLPLAPYRPGEPSGMDDIVFAEYEPRRLYYNTANWRKMVNGYSGYVPESYRDAVKAMSAFPSREAFAFLRERGVRFVVLESRLLEPGVLDRALQWAARDPDVEVAYRDRAGPVLELVP
;
A
#
# COMPACT_ATOMS: atom_id res chain seq x y z
N ARG A 1 9.14 45.65 -7.34
CA ARG A 1 10.27 44.69 -7.22
C ARG A 1 9.86 43.39 -6.52
N ARG A 2 9.23 43.44 -5.34
CA ARG A 2 8.83 42.26 -4.55
C ARG A 2 7.86 41.31 -5.27
N GLU A 3 6.81 41.81 -5.91
CA GLU A 3 5.83 40.96 -6.62
C GLU A 3 6.44 40.24 -7.83
N ARG A 4 7.24 40.95 -8.65
CA ARG A 4 7.96 40.33 -9.77
C ARG A 4 8.88 39.21 -9.31
N PHE A 5 9.57 39.40 -8.19
CA PHE A 5 10.41 38.36 -7.60
C PHE A 5 9.57 37.13 -7.20
N VAL A 6 8.43 37.33 -6.54
CA VAL A 6 7.53 36.22 -6.15
C VAL A 6 7.02 35.45 -7.36
N LEU A 7 6.58 36.15 -8.42
CA LEU A 7 6.14 35.51 -9.66
C LEU A 7 7.25 34.68 -10.30
N VAL A 8 8.44 35.25 -10.46
CA VAL A 8 9.59 34.54 -11.03
C VAL A 8 9.95 33.32 -10.19
N PHE A 9 9.98 33.46 -8.87
CA PHE A 9 10.26 32.34 -7.96
C PHE A 9 9.27 31.19 -8.16
N TYR A 10 7.97 31.45 -8.17
CA TYR A 10 6.97 30.39 -8.33
C TYR A 10 6.92 29.82 -9.75
N VAL A 11 7.22 30.60 -10.79
CA VAL A 11 7.38 30.06 -12.15
C VAL A 11 8.58 29.11 -12.22
N VAL A 12 9.72 29.51 -11.66
CA VAL A 12 10.92 28.66 -11.62
C VAL A 12 10.64 27.40 -10.79
N LEU A 13 10.02 27.54 -9.61
CA LEU A 13 9.66 26.42 -8.76
C LEU A 13 8.70 25.46 -9.47
N LEU A 14 7.67 25.98 -10.17
CA LEU A 14 6.74 25.19 -10.96
C LEU A 14 7.48 24.35 -12.01
N VAL A 15 8.32 24.99 -12.84
CA VAL A 15 9.05 24.31 -13.92
C VAL A 15 10.00 23.26 -13.36
N LEU A 16 10.78 23.61 -12.33
CA LEU A 16 11.72 22.67 -11.70
C LEU A 16 10.98 21.48 -11.07
N ALA A 17 9.90 21.74 -10.33
CA ALA A 17 9.11 20.69 -9.70
C ALA A 17 8.48 19.75 -10.73
N LEU A 18 7.92 20.28 -11.82
CA LEU A 18 7.36 19.47 -12.91
C LEU A 18 8.42 18.59 -13.60
N ILE A 19 9.61 19.14 -13.85
CA ILE A 19 10.70 18.37 -14.46
C ILE A 19 11.20 17.28 -13.52
N LEU A 20 11.36 17.59 -12.23
CA LEU A 20 11.87 16.64 -11.24
C LEU A 20 10.85 15.56 -10.87
N CYS A 21 9.54 15.88 -10.88
CA CYS A 21 8.51 14.90 -10.54
C CYS A 21 8.34 13.80 -11.60
N LEU A 22 8.84 14.01 -12.83
CA LEU A 22 8.89 12.98 -13.87
C LEU A 22 9.87 11.83 -13.55
N GLY A 23 10.67 11.95 -12.47
CA GLY A 23 11.57 10.90 -12.02
C GLY A 23 12.79 10.73 -12.93
N PRO A 24 13.57 9.65 -12.77
CA PRO A 24 14.84 9.47 -13.50
C PRO A 24 14.67 9.05 -14.97
N VAL A 25 13.52 8.46 -15.32
CA VAL A 25 13.16 7.99 -16.66
C VAL A 25 11.74 8.45 -16.97
N LEU A 26 11.50 8.91 -18.19
CA LEU A 26 10.16 9.35 -18.61
C LEU A 26 9.23 8.16 -18.83
N TYR A 27 8.03 8.25 -18.26
CA TYR A 27 6.92 7.32 -18.50
C TYR A 27 5.77 8.03 -19.20
N ILE A 28 5.22 7.42 -20.26
CA ILE A 28 4.01 7.89 -20.94
C ILE A 28 3.11 6.68 -21.16
N GLY A 29 1.83 6.78 -20.76
CA GLY A 29 0.90 5.66 -20.86
C GLY A 29 1.33 4.40 -20.09
N GLY A 30 2.09 4.56 -19.01
CA GLY A 30 2.63 3.44 -18.22
C GLY A 30 3.93 2.81 -18.76
N HIS A 31 4.35 3.17 -19.97
CA HIS A 31 5.56 2.63 -20.59
C HIS A 31 6.76 3.56 -20.40
N ALA A 32 7.93 3.00 -20.12
CA ALA A 32 9.18 3.74 -20.02
C ALA A 32 9.74 4.05 -21.41
N PHE A 33 9.96 5.33 -21.72
CA PHE A 33 10.47 5.78 -23.03
C PHE A 33 12.00 5.80 -23.11
N GLY A 34 12.71 5.35 -22.07
CA GLY A 34 14.18 5.33 -22.01
C GLY A 34 14.85 6.72 -21.96
N ILE A 35 14.07 7.80 -22.06
CA ILE A 35 14.55 9.18 -21.98
C ILE A 35 14.98 9.46 -20.54
N ARG A 36 16.24 9.86 -20.39
CA ARG A 36 16.85 10.17 -19.09
C ARG A 36 16.49 11.58 -18.68
N MET A 37 15.79 11.70 -17.55
CA MET A 37 15.28 12.98 -17.08
C MET A 37 16.25 13.64 -16.09
N PRO A 38 16.17 14.97 -15.88
CA PRO A 38 17.11 15.70 -15.01
C PRO A 38 17.19 15.19 -13.57
N TYR A 39 16.12 14.60 -13.04
CA TYR A 39 16.13 13.95 -11.72
C TYR A 39 17.24 12.89 -11.60
N ARG A 40 17.61 12.21 -12.70
CA ARG A 40 18.69 11.21 -12.70
C ARG A 40 20.05 11.80 -12.31
N LEU A 41 20.30 13.06 -12.67
CA LEU A 41 21.52 13.77 -12.25
C LEU A 41 21.49 14.01 -10.75
N MET A 42 20.35 14.45 -10.21
CA MET A 42 20.17 14.63 -8.78
C MET A 42 20.37 13.32 -8.02
N TYR A 43 19.75 12.23 -8.50
CA TYR A 43 19.90 10.89 -7.96
C TYR A 43 21.36 10.39 -7.95
N ARG A 44 22.16 10.75 -8.96
CA ARG A 44 23.56 10.31 -9.07
C ARG A 44 24.51 11.13 -8.21
N PHE A 45 24.37 12.46 -8.20
CA PHE A 45 25.39 13.37 -7.67
C PHE A 45 25.03 13.98 -6.32
N PHE A 46 23.74 14.10 -5.98
CA PHE A 46 23.31 14.78 -4.76
C PHE A 46 22.93 13.77 -3.67
N PRO A 47 23.51 13.84 -2.46
CA PRO A 47 23.11 12.99 -1.36
C PRO A 47 21.65 13.26 -0.97
N GLY A 48 20.94 12.23 -0.50
CA GLY A 48 19.52 12.30 -0.12
C GLY A 48 18.53 11.99 -1.25
N PHE A 49 18.82 12.33 -2.51
CA PHE A 49 17.91 12.02 -3.63
C PHE A 49 17.73 10.52 -3.88
N LYS A 50 18.70 9.69 -3.48
CA LYS A 50 18.59 8.22 -3.53
C LYS A 50 17.55 7.66 -2.54
N ALA A 51 17.24 8.40 -1.47
CA ALA A 51 16.26 7.98 -0.46
C ALA A 51 14.80 8.23 -0.91
N ILE A 52 14.59 9.12 -1.88
CA ILE A 52 13.26 9.43 -2.40
C ILE A 52 12.79 8.27 -3.30
N ARG A 53 11.90 7.44 -2.77
CA ARG A 53 11.33 6.29 -3.49
C ARG A 53 10.35 6.67 -4.60
N THR A 54 9.64 7.79 -4.45
CA THR A 54 8.59 8.21 -5.38
C THR A 54 8.80 9.66 -5.78
N PRO A 55 9.65 9.93 -6.79
CA PRO A 55 9.94 11.29 -7.26
C PRO A 55 8.69 12.09 -7.65
N ALA A 56 7.63 11.40 -8.12
CA ALA A 56 6.35 12.01 -8.47
C ALA A 56 5.73 12.87 -7.35
N ARG A 57 6.05 12.61 -6.07
CA ARG A 57 5.57 13.41 -4.94
C ARG A 57 6.08 14.85 -4.93
N ILE A 58 7.15 15.15 -5.67
CA ILE A 58 7.65 16.53 -5.86
C ILE A 58 6.59 17.41 -6.55
N TYR A 59 5.63 16.80 -7.26
CA TYR A 59 4.50 17.49 -7.89
C TYR A 59 3.69 18.38 -6.91
N VAL A 60 3.71 18.09 -5.60
CA VAL A 60 3.08 18.97 -4.59
C VAL A 60 3.63 20.41 -4.65
N LEU A 61 4.92 20.58 -4.94
CA LEU A 61 5.52 21.91 -5.13
C LEU A 61 5.06 22.58 -6.43
N ALA A 62 4.81 21.80 -7.48
CA ALA A 62 4.22 22.29 -8.71
C ALA A 62 2.78 22.76 -8.48
N LEU A 63 1.96 21.98 -7.77
CA LEU A 63 0.60 22.35 -7.37
C LEU A 63 0.59 23.65 -6.56
N LEU A 64 1.43 23.75 -5.52
CA LEU A 64 1.54 24.96 -4.69
C LEU A 64 1.86 26.19 -5.55
N SER A 65 2.85 26.04 -6.45
CA SER A 65 3.25 27.12 -7.35
C SER A 65 2.12 27.53 -8.29
N LEU A 66 1.39 26.55 -8.83
CA LEU A 66 0.24 26.79 -9.70
C LEU A 66 -0.89 27.53 -8.95
N CYS A 67 -1.19 27.16 -7.70
CA CYS A 67 -2.19 27.86 -6.88
C CYS A 67 -1.81 29.33 -6.66
N VAL A 68 -0.54 29.62 -6.34
CA VAL A 68 -0.08 30.99 -6.14
C VAL A 68 -0.14 31.79 -7.45
N LEU A 69 0.34 31.21 -8.56
CA LEU A 69 0.31 31.84 -9.88
C LEU A 69 -1.13 32.07 -10.37
N ALA A 70 -2.06 31.14 -10.10
CA ALA A 70 -3.48 31.31 -10.38
C ALA A 70 -4.06 32.52 -9.64
N GLY A 71 -3.71 32.71 -8.36
CA GLY A 71 -4.11 33.88 -7.58
C GLY A 71 -3.63 35.21 -8.21
N PHE A 72 -2.37 35.26 -8.64
CA PHE A 72 -1.85 36.42 -9.39
C PHE A 72 -2.54 36.60 -10.74
N GLY A 73 -2.83 35.51 -11.46
CA GLY A 73 -3.55 35.54 -12.73
C GLY A 73 -4.94 36.14 -12.59
N VAL A 74 -5.71 35.72 -11.58
CA VAL A 74 -7.04 36.26 -11.28
C VAL A 74 -6.96 37.76 -10.95
N ARG A 75 -5.98 38.17 -10.13
CA ARG A 75 -5.76 39.59 -9.82
C ARG A 75 -5.47 40.40 -11.08
N TRP A 76 -4.56 39.92 -11.92
CA TRP A 76 -4.18 40.57 -13.17
C TRP A 76 -5.37 40.72 -14.14
N ILE A 77 -6.19 39.69 -14.29
CA ILE A 77 -7.43 39.76 -15.10
C ILE A 77 -8.39 40.82 -14.52
N ARG A 78 -8.59 40.84 -13.20
CA ARG A 78 -9.48 41.80 -12.53
C ARG A 78 -9.00 43.25 -12.65
N GLU A 79 -7.69 43.48 -12.65
CA GLU A 79 -7.09 44.81 -12.82
C GLU A 79 -7.21 45.32 -14.27
N LYS A 80 -7.20 44.43 -15.26
CA LYS A 80 -7.41 44.79 -16.68
C LYS A 80 -8.86 45.08 -17.05
N LEU A 81 -9.81 44.63 -16.23
CA LEU A 81 -11.23 44.82 -16.47
C LEU A 81 -11.71 46.20 -15.95
N GLY A 82 -12.16 47.05 -16.87
CA GLY A 82 -12.58 48.42 -16.54
C GLY A 82 -13.97 48.53 -15.88
N ARG A 83 -14.87 47.57 -16.11
CA ARG A 83 -16.26 47.64 -15.59
C ARG A 83 -16.38 46.86 -14.28
N ARG A 84 -17.17 47.40 -13.33
CA ARG A 84 -17.43 46.74 -12.04
C ARG A 84 -18.01 45.34 -12.19
N TRP A 85 -18.87 45.13 -13.18
CA TRP A 85 -19.58 43.88 -13.42
C TRP A 85 -18.67 42.77 -13.92
N ASP A 86 -17.70 43.08 -14.78
CA ASP A 86 -16.75 42.09 -15.27
C ASP A 86 -15.88 41.53 -14.13
N ARG A 87 -15.51 42.38 -13.16
CA ARG A 87 -14.77 41.95 -11.97
C ARG A 87 -15.59 41.03 -11.06
N VAL A 88 -16.89 41.29 -10.94
CA VAL A 88 -17.83 40.43 -10.22
C VAL A 88 -17.97 39.08 -10.93
N LEU A 89 -18.13 39.09 -12.26
CA LEU A 89 -18.23 37.88 -13.07
C LEU A 89 -16.99 37.01 -12.96
N VAL A 90 -15.79 37.57 -13.08
CA VAL A 90 -14.53 36.81 -12.89
C VAL A 90 -14.46 36.19 -11.51
N SER A 91 -14.85 36.94 -10.47
CA SER A 91 -14.84 36.42 -9.10
C SER A 91 -15.83 35.27 -8.94
N LEU A 92 -17.03 35.39 -9.52
CA LEU A 92 -18.04 34.34 -9.53
C LEU A 92 -17.55 33.09 -10.26
N VAL A 93 -16.98 33.24 -11.46
CA VAL A 93 -16.42 32.12 -12.24
C VAL A 93 -15.32 31.42 -11.44
N MET A 94 -14.45 32.17 -10.75
CA MET A 94 -13.41 31.56 -9.90
C MET A 94 -14.01 30.79 -8.72
N VAL A 95 -15.05 31.31 -8.08
CA VAL A 95 -15.77 30.58 -7.02
C VAL A 95 -16.38 29.30 -7.58
N VAL A 96 -17.01 29.36 -8.76
CA VAL A 96 -17.58 28.17 -9.42
C VAL A 96 -16.49 27.14 -9.73
N LEU A 97 -15.35 27.55 -10.30
CA LEU A 97 -14.23 26.63 -10.57
C LEU A 97 -13.66 26.02 -9.29
N LEU A 98 -13.55 26.79 -8.21
CA LEU A 98 -13.13 26.25 -6.91
C LEU A 98 -14.14 25.25 -6.36
N VAL A 99 -15.44 25.54 -6.45
CA VAL A 99 -16.49 24.59 -6.04
C VAL A 99 -16.42 23.31 -6.88
N LEU A 100 -16.26 23.41 -8.20
CA LEU A 100 -16.10 22.24 -9.07
C LEU A 100 -14.86 21.43 -8.71
N LEU A 101 -13.72 22.08 -8.43
CA LEU A 101 -12.52 21.41 -7.94
C LEU A 101 -12.77 20.69 -6.61
N PHE A 102 -13.46 21.33 -5.66
CA PHE A 102 -13.81 20.67 -4.40
C PHE A 102 -14.73 19.47 -4.62
N VAL A 103 -15.71 19.57 -5.53
CA VAL A 103 -16.60 18.47 -5.90
C VAL A 103 -15.81 17.32 -6.54
N GLU A 104 -14.84 17.61 -7.41
CA GLU A 104 -13.95 16.61 -8.01
C GLU A 104 -13.08 15.91 -6.96
N VAL A 105 -12.60 16.65 -5.96
CA VAL A 105 -11.75 16.13 -4.87
C VAL A 105 -12.57 15.43 -3.78
N LEU A 106 -13.91 15.51 -3.80
CA LEU A 106 -14.74 14.78 -2.84
C LEU A 106 -14.46 13.27 -2.97
N PRO A 107 -14.31 12.55 -1.85
CA PRO A 107 -13.92 11.14 -1.83
C PRO A 107 -15.04 10.20 -2.29
N GLY A 108 -16.06 10.68 -3.03
CA GLY A 108 -17.30 9.95 -3.33
C GLY A 108 -17.11 8.60 -4.04
N GLY A 109 -15.97 8.39 -4.71
CA GLY A 109 -15.61 7.11 -5.34
C GLY A 109 -14.69 6.20 -4.51
N LEU A 110 -14.20 6.65 -3.35
CA LEU A 110 -13.33 5.84 -2.49
C LEU A 110 -14.19 4.92 -1.63
N VAL A 111 -14.12 3.62 -1.92
CA VAL A 111 -14.76 2.59 -1.09
C VAL A 111 -14.03 2.51 0.26
N MET A 112 -14.51 3.26 1.23
CA MET A 112 -14.03 3.21 2.60
C MET A 112 -14.62 1.97 3.30
N LYS A 113 -13.77 1.03 3.70
CA LYS A 113 -14.18 -0.09 4.57
C LYS A 113 -14.00 0.34 6.03
N ARG A 114 -15.03 0.12 6.87
CA ARG A 114 -14.91 0.35 8.31
C ARG A 114 -13.91 -0.65 8.89
N ALA A 115 -12.86 -0.15 9.54
CA ALA A 115 -11.97 -1.02 10.30
C ALA A 115 -12.75 -1.63 11.48
N PRO A 116 -12.74 -2.96 11.67
CA PRO A 116 -13.39 -3.58 12.81
C PRO A 116 -12.68 -3.18 14.10
N THR A 117 -13.41 -3.08 15.21
CA THR A 117 -12.79 -3.02 16.54
C THR A 117 -12.24 -4.40 16.92
N GLU A 118 -11.45 -4.50 18.01
CA GLU A 118 -10.88 -5.78 18.47
C GLU A 118 -11.93 -6.88 18.67
N SER A 119 -13.13 -6.52 19.10
CA SER A 119 -14.27 -7.45 19.22
C SER A 119 -14.73 -8.07 17.90
N GLY A 120 -14.36 -7.47 16.76
CA GLY A 120 -14.64 -7.96 15.41
C GLY A 120 -13.45 -8.66 14.76
N PHE A 121 -12.35 -8.88 15.48
CA PHE A 121 -11.21 -9.63 14.94
C PHE A 121 -11.57 -11.12 14.84
N PRO A 122 -10.97 -11.88 13.91
CA PRO A 122 -11.11 -13.33 13.90
C PRO A 122 -10.65 -13.93 15.24
N GLY A 123 -11.37 -14.93 15.76
CA GLY A 123 -11.15 -15.45 17.10
C GLY A 123 -9.75 -16.03 17.30
N ALA A 124 -9.11 -16.51 16.22
CA ALA A 124 -7.73 -16.98 16.22
C ALA A 124 -6.74 -15.94 16.80
N PHE A 125 -6.89 -14.65 16.50
CA PHE A 125 -5.97 -13.61 16.99
C PHE A 125 -6.12 -13.37 18.49
N GLY A 126 -7.36 -13.39 19.00
CA GLY A 126 -7.64 -13.33 20.43
C GLY A 126 -7.19 -14.60 21.17
N TRP A 127 -7.40 -15.78 20.57
CA TRP A 127 -6.90 -17.05 21.11
C TRP A 127 -5.36 -17.05 21.21
N LEU A 128 -4.66 -16.58 20.17
CA LEU A 128 -3.20 -16.41 20.18
C LEU A 128 -2.74 -15.46 21.29
N ALA A 129 -3.51 -14.41 21.61
CA ALA A 129 -3.18 -13.49 22.70
C ALA A 129 -3.18 -14.18 24.08
N THR A 130 -3.92 -15.28 24.25
CA THR A 130 -3.98 -16.05 25.51
C THR A 130 -2.82 -17.04 25.71
N ARG A 131 -1.98 -17.27 24.71
CA ARG A 131 -0.85 -18.21 24.82
C ARG A 131 0.29 -17.59 25.63
N GLU A 132 0.89 -18.33 26.56
CA GLU A 132 1.98 -17.79 27.37
C GLU A 132 3.28 -17.60 26.56
N GLU A 133 3.62 -18.54 25.68
CA GLU A 133 4.87 -18.50 24.94
C GLU A 133 4.75 -17.69 23.64
N PRO A 134 5.58 -16.65 23.41
CA PRO A 134 5.59 -15.85 22.19
C PRO A 134 6.17 -16.66 21.00
N SER A 135 5.31 -17.43 20.34
CA SER A 135 5.69 -18.26 19.20
C SER A 135 5.30 -17.63 17.85
N PRO A 136 6.16 -17.72 16.81
CA PRO A 136 5.84 -17.23 15.47
C PRO A 136 4.64 -17.96 14.85
N TYR A 137 3.87 -17.23 14.05
CA TYR A 137 2.74 -17.80 13.32
C TYR A 137 2.65 -17.29 11.87
N ILE A 138 1.87 -17.99 11.06
CA ILE A 138 1.51 -17.58 9.69
C ILE A 138 0.00 -17.58 9.53
N VAL A 139 -0.53 -16.67 8.71
CA VAL A 139 -1.95 -16.66 8.32
C VAL A 139 -2.06 -17.00 6.85
N LEU A 140 -2.85 -18.02 6.53
CA LEU A 140 -3.07 -18.52 5.17
C LEU A 140 -4.50 -18.25 4.69
N PRO A 141 -4.72 -18.10 3.37
CA PRO A 141 -3.73 -18.22 2.30
C PRO A 141 -2.85 -16.98 2.13
N LEU A 142 -1.63 -17.14 1.62
CA LEU A 142 -0.85 -16.01 1.10
C LEU A 142 -1.37 -15.59 -0.28
N ALA A 143 -0.92 -14.45 -0.79
CA ALA A 143 -1.23 -14.05 -2.15
C ALA A 143 -0.76 -15.12 -3.16
N PRO A 144 -1.54 -15.43 -4.22
CA PRO A 144 -1.15 -16.42 -5.21
C PRO A 144 0.23 -16.15 -5.82
N TYR A 145 1.05 -17.19 -5.94
CA TYR A 145 2.36 -17.10 -6.57
C TYR A 145 2.24 -16.73 -8.06
N ARG A 146 2.93 -15.68 -8.48
CA ARG A 146 2.96 -15.19 -9.86
C ARG A 146 4.40 -14.83 -10.25
N PRO A 147 5.15 -15.76 -10.89
CA PRO A 147 6.56 -15.54 -11.22
C PRO A 147 6.80 -14.41 -12.24
N GLY A 148 5.77 -14.00 -12.99
CA GLY A 148 5.85 -12.89 -13.94
C GLY A 148 5.71 -11.50 -13.30
N GLU A 149 5.26 -11.41 -12.05
CA GLU A 149 5.12 -10.14 -11.33
C GLU A 149 6.45 -9.78 -10.63
N PRO A 150 6.85 -8.50 -10.55
CA PRO A 150 8.09 -8.09 -9.88
C PRO A 150 8.18 -8.53 -8.41
N SER A 151 7.05 -8.67 -7.73
CA SER A 151 6.95 -9.16 -6.36
C SER A 151 6.99 -10.69 -6.25
N GLY A 152 6.75 -11.42 -7.35
CA GLY A 152 6.59 -12.88 -7.38
C GLY A 152 5.20 -13.38 -7.00
N MET A 153 4.20 -12.48 -6.87
CA MET A 153 2.85 -12.81 -6.40
C MET A 153 1.80 -11.84 -6.94
N ASP A 154 0.51 -12.15 -6.72
CA ASP A 154 -0.57 -11.19 -6.97
C ASP A 154 -0.52 -10.01 -5.99
N ASP A 155 -0.04 -8.86 -6.47
CA ASP A 155 0.11 -7.63 -5.68
C ASP A 155 -1.22 -7.06 -5.15
N ILE A 156 -2.32 -7.26 -5.87
CA ILE A 156 -3.64 -6.77 -5.46
C ILE A 156 -4.12 -7.57 -4.26
N VAL A 157 -4.01 -8.90 -4.32
CA VAL A 157 -4.39 -9.80 -3.23
C VAL A 157 -3.49 -9.58 -2.01
N PHE A 158 -2.18 -9.42 -2.23
CA PHE A 158 -1.23 -9.09 -1.16
C PHE A 158 -1.63 -7.80 -0.42
N ALA A 159 -1.94 -6.73 -1.15
CA ALA A 159 -2.35 -5.45 -0.59
C ALA A 159 -3.73 -5.49 0.09
N GLU A 160 -4.60 -6.43 -0.26
CA GLU A 160 -5.89 -6.60 0.41
C GLU A 160 -5.79 -7.38 1.73
N TYR A 161 -4.95 -8.44 1.77
CA TYR A 161 -4.95 -9.38 2.89
C TYR A 161 -3.99 -8.94 4.00
N GLU A 162 -2.75 -8.63 3.65
CA GLU A 162 -1.67 -8.47 4.62
C GLU A 162 -1.79 -7.23 5.52
N PRO A 163 -2.23 -6.04 5.04
CA PRO A 163 -2.47 -4.90 5.93
C PRO A 163 -3.53 -5.19 6.99
N ARG A 164 -4.58 -5.92 6.61
CA ARG A 164 -5.66 -6.30 7.54
C ARG A 164 -5.18 -7.31 8.57
N ARG A 165 -4.36 -8.28 8.17
CA ARG A 165 -3.74 -9.25 9.08
C ARG A 165 -2.75 -8.59 10.04
N LEU A 166 -1.97 -7.60 9.59
CA LEU A 166 -1.14 -6.79 10.48
C LEU A 166 -1.98 -6.00 11.48
N TYR A 167 -3.12 -5.46 11.06
CA TYR A 167 -4.05 -4.81 11.98
C TYR A 167 -4.60 -5.80 13.01
N TYR A 168 -4.99 -7.02 12.62
CA TYR A 168 -5.42 -8.05 13.56
C TYR A 168 -4.30 -8.52 14.50
N ASN A 169 -3.04 -8.51 14.05
CA ASN A 169 -1.88 -8.83 14.86
C ASN A 169 -1.70 -7.88 16.05
N THR A 170 -2.28 -6.67 16.04
CA THR A 170 -2.19 -5.75 17.19
C THR A 170 -2.92 -6.27 18.43
N ALA A 171 -3.72 -7.34 18.31
CA ALA A 171 -4.31 -8.03 19.47
C ALA A 171 -3.29 -8.87 20.26
N ASN A 172 -2.18 -9.30 19.65
CA ASN A 172 -1.22 -10.18 20.30
C ASN A 172 0.26 -9.78 20.12
N TRP A 173 0.57 -8.90 19.16
CA TRP A 173 1.91 -8.37 18.85
C TRP A 173 2.99 -9.46 18.64
N ARG A 174 2.62 -10.65 18.17
CA ARG A 174 3.56 -11.74 17.94
C ARG A 174 4.25 -11.59 16.59
N LYS A 175 5.36 -12.32 16.45
CA LYS A 175 6.08 -12.44 15.19
C LYS A 175 5.19 -13.19 14.19
N MET A 176 5.01 -12.60 13.01
CA MET A 176 4.33 -13.22 11.89
C MET A 176 5.31 -13.49 10.75
N VAL A 177 5.14 -14.62 10.06
CA VAL A 177 5.87 -14.90 8.81
C VAL A 177 5.40 -13.97 7.71
N ASN A 178 4.09 -13.70 7.66
CA ASN A 178 3.49 -12.79 6.70
C ASN A 178 3.15 -11.43 7.29
N GLY A 179 3.08 -10.42 6.42
CA GLY A 179 2.75 -9.06 6.78
C GLY A 179 2.92 -8.14 5.58
N TYR A 180 2.60 -6.86 5.78
CA TYR A 180 2.67 -5.85 4.73
C TYR A 180 3.85 -4.89 4.94
N SER A 181 4.56 -4.62 3.85
CA SER A 181 5.69 -3.68 3.82
C SER A 181 5.77 -3.03 2.44
N GLY A 182 6.31 -1.81 2.37
CA GLY A 182 6.65 -1.15 1.10
C GLY A 182 7.85 -1.75 0.37
N TYR A 183 8.42 -2.84 0.91
CA TYR A 183 9.46 -3.67 0.30
C TYR A 183 9.18 -5.13 0.63
N VAL A 184 9.17 -5.98 -0.39
CA VAL A 184 8.96 -7.43 -0.26
C VAL A 184 10.34 -8.12 -0.17
N PRO A 185 10.71 -8.70 0.99
CA PRO A 185 11.97 -9.41 1.12
C PRO A 185 11.93 -10.77 0.42
N GLU A 186 13.09 -11.30 0.03
CA GLU A 186 13.20 -12.61 -0.64
C GLU A 186 12.61 -13.74 0.21
N SER A 187 12.80 -13.69 1.53
CA SER A 187 12.22 -14.65 2.46
C SER A 187 10.70 -14.74 2.41
N TYR A 188 10.01 -13.64 2.06
CA TYR A 188 8.57 -13.65 1.86
C TYR A 188 8.17 -14.28 0.52
N ARG A 189 8.97 -14.06 -0.54
CA ARG A 189 8.76 -14.73 -1.83
C ARG A 189 8.92 -16.24 -1.70
N ASP A 190 9.92 -16.68 -0.94
CA ASP A 190 10.10 -18.10 -0.62
C ASP A 190 8.90 -18.66 0.14
N ALA A 191 8.34 -17.89 1.09
CA ALA A 191 7.13 -18.28 1.82
C ALA A 191 5.92 -18.42 0.88
N VAL A 192 5.68 -17.45 0.00
CA VAL A 192 4.61 -17.53 -1.01
C VAL A 192 4.77 -18.76 -1.90
N LYS A 193 5.99 -19.02 -2.37
CA LYS A 193 6.29 -20.19 -3.20
C LYS A 193 6.05 -21.49 -2.44
N ALA A 194 6.55 -21.62 -1.21
CA ALA A 194 6.38 -22.81 -0.39
C ALA A 194 4.90 -23.07 -0.03
N MET A 195 4.15 -22.00 0.27
CA MET A 195 2.73 -22.10 0.63
C MET A 195 1.81 -22.28 -0.58
N SER A 196 2.29 -22.09 -1.82
CA SER A 196 1.47 -22.25 -3.03
C SER A 196 0.91 -23.66 -3.22
N ALA A 197 1.61 -24.68 -2.70
CA ALA A 197 1.18 -26.08 -2.72
C ALA A 197 0.58 -26.53 -1.38
N PHE A 198 0.31 -25.61 -0.44
CA PHE A 198 -0.21 -25.96 0.87
C PHE A 198 -1.57 -26.68 0.78
N PRO A 199 -1.80 -27.75 1.55
CA PRO A 199 -0.86 -28.44 2.45
C PRO A 199 0.07 -29.43 1.70
N SER A 200 1.37 -29.38 1.98
CA SER A 200 2.37 -30.33 1.44
C SER A 200 3.55 -30.55 2.40
N ARG A 201 4.36 -31.59 2.18
CA ARG A 201 5.57 -31.85 3.00
C ARG A 201 6.52 -30.66 2.98
N GLU A 202 6.72 -30.06 1.82
CA GLU A 202 7.59 -28.90 1.60
C GLU A 202 7.08 -27.68 2.36
N ALA A 203 5.76 -27.45 2.35
CA ALA A 203 5.15 -26.36 3.08
C ALA A 203 5.35 -26.51 4.60
N PHE A 204 5.05 -27.68 5.16
CA PHE A 204 5.25 -27.91 6.60
C PHE A 204 6.74 -27.90 7.00
N ALA A 205 7.63 -28.45 6.17
CA ALA A 205 9.08 -28.37 6.41
C ALA A 205 9.58 -26.92 6.43
N PHE A 206 9.13 -26.09 5.50
CA PHE A 206 9.46 -24.66 5.45
C PHE A 206 9.02 -23.92 6.74
N LEU A 207 7.84 -24.25 7.25
CA LEU A 207 7.30 -23.67 8.49
C LEU A 207 8.10 -24.12 9.72
N ARG A 208 8.41 -25.42 9.83
CA ARG A 208 9.20 -25.97 10.94
C ARG A 208 10.63 -25.40 10.97
N GLU A 209 11.29 -25.30 9.81
CA GLU A 209 12.63 -24.71 9.69
C GLU A 209 12.69 -23.25 10.22
N ARG A 210 11.58 -22.52 10.12
CA ARG A 210 11.46 -21.12 10.57
C ARG A 210 10.90 -21.00 11.99
N GLY A 211 10.72 -22.12 12.70
CA GLY A 211 10.17 -22.13 14.06
C GLY A 211 8.74 -21.62 14.13
N VAL A 212 7.96 -21.77 13.06
CA VAL A 212 6.54 -21.44 13.07
C VAL A 212 5.82 -22.47 13.93
N ARG A 213 5.07 -22.00 14.93
CA ARG A 213 4.29 -22.87 15.81
C ARG A 213 2.82 -22.89 15.43
N PHE A 214 2.27 -21.79 14.92
CA PHE A 214 0.85 -21.71 14.62
C PHE A 214 0.57 -21.36 13.15
N VAL A 215 -0.39 -22.06 12.56
CA VAL A 215 -0.89 -21.81 11.20
C VAL A 215 -2.37 -21.46 11.28
N VAL A 216 -2.69 -20.18 11.09
CA VAL A 216 -4.07 -19.67 11.09
C VAL A 216 -4.65 -19.82 9.68
N LEU A 217 -5.76 -20.54 9.55
CA LEU A 217 -6.42 -20.78 8.27
C LEU A 217 -7.68 -19.91 8.12
N GLU A 218 -7.65 -18.90 7.25
CA GLU A 218 -8.84 -18.09 6.93
C GLU A 218 -9.75 -18.83 5.96
N SER A 219 -10.68 -19.61 6.49
CA SER A 219 -11.53 -20.56 5.74
C SER A 219 -12.29 -19.93 4.58
N ARG A 220 -12.68 -18.65 4.70
CA ARG A 220 -13.41 -17.91 3.65
C ARG A 220 -12.55 -17.51 2.46
N LEU A 221 -11.22 -17.48 2.64
CA LEU A 221 -10.26 -17.08 1.61
C LEU A 221 -9.57 -18.28 0.98
N LEU A 222 -9.58 -19.44 1.64
CA LEU A 222 -9.01 -20.68 1.11
C LEU A 222 -9.79 -21.17 -0.11
N GLU A 223 -9.05 -21.72 -1.08
CA GLU A 223 -9.67 -22.42 -2.21
C GLU A 223 -10.46 -23.65 -1.72
N PRO A 224 -11.54 -24.02 -2.44
CA PRO A 224 -12.33 -25.21 -2.11
C PRO A 224 -11.46 -26.46 -1.91
N GLY A 225 -11.68 -27.18 -0.81
CA GLY A 225 -10.97 -28.41 -0.47
C GLY A 225 -9.57 -28.23 0.13
N VAL A 226 -8.97 -27.03 0.14
CA VAL A 226 -7.68 -26.81 0.83
C VAL A 226 -7.84 -27.00 2.33
N LEU A 227 -8.94 -26.49 2.92
CA LEU A 227 -9.22 -26.66 4.34
C LEU A 227 -9.36 -28.14 4.72
N ASP A 228 -10.12 -28.92 3.95
CA ASP A 228 -10.32 -30.35 4.22
C ASP A 228 -9.01 -31.13 4.10
N ARG A 229 -8.19 -30.83 3.08
CA ARG A 229 -6.86 -31.41 2.94
C ARG A 229 -5.94 -31.05 4.12
N ALA A 230 -6.02 -29.83 4.63
CA ALA A 230 -5.20 -29.39 5.76
C ALA A 230 -5.61 -30.10 7.06
N LEU A 231 -6.92 -30.29 7.28
CA LEU A 231 -7.43 -31.05 8.42
C LEU A 231 -7.11 -32.56 8.30
N GLN A 232 -7.17 -33.12 7.09
CA GLN A 232 -6.74 -34.50 6.84
C GLN A 232 -5.24 -34.68 7.04
N TRP A 233 -4.43 -33.66 6.72
CA TRP A 233 -2.99 -33.67 7.02
C TRP A 233 -2.76 -33.72 8.53
N ALA A 234 -3.39 -32.81 9.28
CA ALA A 234 -3.29 -32.77 10.75
C ALA A 234 -3.74 -34.09 11.40
N ALA A 235 -4.76 -34.75 10.85
CA ALA A 235 -5.19 -36.07 11.37
C ALA A 235 -4.18 -37.21 11.12
N ARG A 236 -3.21 -37.03 10.21
CA ARG A 236 -2.21 -38.05 9.84
C ARG A 236 -0.81 -37.76 10.41
N ASP A 237 -0.49 -36.48 10.60
CA ASP A 237 0.80 -36.02 11.07
C ASP A 237 0.73 -35.82 12.59
N PRO A 238 1.41 -36.65 13.40
CA PRO A 238 1.32 -36.58 14.86
C PRO A 238 1.85 -35.26 15.44
N ASP A 239 2.64 -34.53 14.66
CA ASP A 239 3.24 -33.26 15.07
C ASP A 239 2.35 -32.06 14.67
N VAL A 240 1.12 -32.29 14.18
CA VAL A 240 0.20 -31.23 13.77
C VAL A 240 -1.17 -31.44 14.38
N GLU A 241 -1.57 -30.54 15.26
CA GLU A 241 -2.88 -30.61 15.93
C GLU A 241 -3.76 -29.41 15.64
N VAL A 242 -5.07 -29.57 15.80
CA VAL A 242 -6.04 -28.46 15.68
C VAL A 242 -6.23 -27.84 17.06
N ALA A 243 -5.44 -26.81 17.37
CA ALA A 243 -5.42 -26.18 18.69
C ALA A 243 -6.61 -25.21 18.94
N TYR A 244 -7.20 -24.68 17.87
CA TYR A 244 -8.37 -23.79 17.94
C TYR A 244 -9.22 -23.88 16.69
N ARG A 245 -10.53 -23.61 16.82
CA ARG A 245 -11.44 -23.48 15.68
C ARG A 245 -12.62 -22.56 16.00
N ASP A 246 -12.90 -21.65 15.08
CA ASP A 246 -14.12 -20.84 15.08
C ASP A 246 -14.78 -20.81 13.69
N ARG A 247 -15.68 -19.84 13.47
CA ARG A 247 -16.35 -19.62 12.18
C ARG A 247 -15.44 -19.01 11.10
N ALA A 248 -14.36 -18.33 11.47
CA ALA A 248 -13.38 -17.76 10.55
C ALA A 248 -12.38 -18.84 10.10
N GLY A 249 -12.04 -19.77 10.99
CA GLY A 249 -11.35 -21.01 10.66
C GLY A 249 -10.55 -21.62 11.81
N PRO A 250 -9.83 -22.70 11.53
CA PRO A 250 -8.97 -23.33 12.52
C PRO A 250 -7.59 -22.66 12.63
N VAL A 251 -6.96 -22.91 13.77
CA VAL A 251 -5.52 -22.73 13.97
C VAL A 251 -4.91 -24.11 14.16
N LEU A 252 -3.93 -24.42 13.33
CA LEU A 252 -3.10 -25.62 13.49
C LEU A 252 -1.89 -25.26 14.36
N GLU A 253 -1.57 -26.10 15.33
CA GLU A 253 -0.33 -26.04 16.10
C GLU A 253 0.65 -27.08 15.57
N LEU A 254 1.88 -26.65 15.28
CA LEU A 254 3.00 -27.50 14.91
C LEU A 254 3.76 -27.81 16.19
N VAL A 255 3.63 -29.04 16.66
CA VAL A 255 4.31 -29.56 17.85
C VAL A 255 5.78 -29.85 17.46
N PRO A 256 6.77 -29.44 18.27
CA PRO A 256 8.18 -29.71 18.00
C PRO A 256 8.57 -31.18 18.07
#